data_AF-A0A662N339-F1
#
_entry.id   AF-A0A662N339-F1
#
_cell.length_a   1.000
_cell.length_b   1.000
_cell.length_c   1.000
_cell.angle_alpha   90.00
_cell.angle_beta   90.00
_cell.angle_gamma   90.00
#
_symmetry.space_group_name_H-M   'P 1'
#
loop_
_entity.id
_entity.type
_entity.pdbx_description
1 polymer ?
#
loop_
_entity_poly.entity_id
_entity_poly.type
_entity_poly.pdbx_seq_one_letter_code
_entity_poly.pdbx_strand_id
1 'polypeptide(L)' 'QCPVQFGRRNRMKTPGEMLKWFLKNSVPVSKAKKMNPEELEGKFIIGEFIKRERAELVEELNKLIEEVSGGET' A
#
# COMPACT_ATOMS: atom_id res chain seq x y z
N GLN A 1 -4.93 8.68 -12.99
CA GLN A 1 -4.74 7.52 -13.91
C GLN A 1 -4.12 8.03 -15.21
N CYS A 2 -3.13 7.34 -15.79
CA CYS A 2 -2.39 7.78 -16.99
C CYS A 2 -2.76 6.94 -18.23
N PRO A 3 -3.95 7.14 -18.82
CA PRO A 3 -4.49 6.21 -19.80
C PRO A 3 -3.69 6.13 -21.10
N VAL A 4 -3.01 7.20 -21.50
CA VAL A 4 -2.23 7.21 -22.75
C VAL A 4 -0.97 6.37 -22.63
N GLN A 5 -0.11 6.64 -21.64
CA GLN A 5 1.17 5.93 -21.53
C GLN A 5 1.01 4.53 -20.93
N PHE A 6 0.26 4.42 -19.82
CA PHE A 6 0.04 3.12 -19.17
C PHE A 6 -0.82 2.22 -20.06
N GLY A 7 -1.94 2.74 -20.60
CA GLY A 7 -2.84 1.95 -21.42
C GLY A 7 -2.16 1.40 -22.66
N ARG A 8 -1.40 2.24 -23.40
CA ARG A 8 -0.63 1.81 -24.58
C ARG A 8 0.38 0.71 -24.26
N ARG A 9 1.14 0.84 -23.17
CA ARG A 9 2.14 -0.16 -22.74
C ARG A 9 1.52 -1.48 -22.26
N ASN A 10 0.30 -1.42 -21.72
CA ASN A 10 -0.42 -2.57 -21.17
C ASN A 10 -1.54 -3.07 -22.09
N ARG A 11 -1.54 -2.67 -23.37
CA ARG A 11 -2.53 -3.09 -24.39
C ARG A 11 -3.99 -2.84 -23.99
N MET A 12 -4.24 -1.82 -23.18
CA MET A 12 -5.60 -1.38 -22.84
C MET A 12 -6.03 -0.35 -23.88
N LYS A 13 -7.05 -0.70 -24.67
CA LYS A 13 -7.41 0.01 -25.90
C LYS A 13 -7.98 1.40 -25.63
N THR A 14 -8.66 1.57 -24.49
CA THR A 14 -9.29 2.84 -24.13
C THR A 14 -9.05 3.23 -22.66
N PRO A 15 -9.05 4.54 -22.34
CA PRO A 15 -9.02 5.01 -20.95
C PRO A 15 -10.10 4.37 -20.07
N GLY A 16 -11.32 4.22 -20.61
CA GLY A 16 -12.45 3.63 -19.88
C GLY A 16 -12.27 2.15 -19.58
N GLU A 17 -11.70 1.38 -20.52
CA GLU A 17 -11.37 -0.03 -20.32
C GLU A 17 -10.34 -0.20 -19.19
N MET A 18 -9.31 0.63 -19.16
CA MET A 18 -8.30 0.61 -18.09
C MET A 18 -8.93 0.84 -16.71
N LEU A 19 -9.81 1.85 -16.58
CA LEU A 19 -10.50 2.12 -15.31
C LEU A 19 -11.40 0.96 -14.89
N LYS A 20 -12.16 0.37 -15.82
CA LYS A 20 -12.99 -0.80 -15.56
C LYS A 20 -12.15 -2.01 -15.14
N TRP A 21 -11.00 -2.21 -15.78
CA TRP A 21 -10.07 -3.28 -15.42
C TRP A 21 -9.53 -3.09 -14.00
N PHE A 22 -9.15 -1.87 -13.61
CA PHE A 22 -8.72 -1.61 -12.23
C PHE A 22 -9.84 -1.90 -11.24
N LEU A 23 -11.05 -1.38 -11.47
CA LEU A 23 -12.20 -1.62 -10.59
C LEU A 23 -12.52 -3.12 -10.44
N LYS A 24 -12.47 -3.87 -11.55
CA LYS A 24 -12.77 -5.32 -11.56
C LYS A 24 -11.73 -6.16 -10.82
N ASN A 25 -10.49 -5.71 -10.77
CA ASN A 25 -9.37 -6.50 -10.25
C ASN A 25 -8.86 -6.03 -8.89
N SER A 26 -9.27 -4.85 -8.41
CA SER A 26 -9.05 -4.42 -7.03
C SER A 26 -9.95 -5.17 -6.04
N VAL A 27 -9.36 -5.75 -4.99
CA VAL A 27 -10.10 -6.44 -3.93
C VAL A 27 -9.72 -5.83 -2.57
N PRO A 28 -10.67 -5.28 -1.78
CA PRO A 28 -10.38 -4.80 -0.44
C PRO A 28 -9.83 -5.91 0.46
N VAL A 29 -8.84 -5.61 1.30
CA VAL A 29 -8.20 -6.57 2.21
C VAL A 29 -9.22 -7.32 3.09
N SER A 30 -10.30 -6.65 3.52
CA SER A 30 -11.38 -7.26 4.31
C SER A 30 -12.13 -8.36 3.56
N LYS A 31 -12.27 -8.23 2.23
CA LYS A 31 -12.86 -9.25 1.36
C LYS A 31 -11.85 -10.33 1.01
N ALA A 32 -10.61 -9.94 0.68
CA ALA A 32 -9.55 -10.88 0.32
C ALA A 32 -9.25 -11.92 1.41
N LYS A 33 -9.35 -11.54 2.70
CA LYS A 33 -9.21 -12.46 3.85
C LYS A 33 -10.20 -13.63 3.85
N LYS A 34 -11.32 -13.53 3.12
CA LYS A 34 -12.37 -14.55 3.05
C LYS A 34 -12.37 -15.31 1.71
N MET A 35 -11.45 -14.99 0.81
CA MET A 35 -11.35 -15.60 -0.51
C MET A 35 -10.27 -16.68 -0.51
N ASN A 36 -10.45 -17.71 -1.32
CA ASN A 36 -9.43 -18.73 -1.51
C ASN A 36 -8.31 -18.22 -2.45
N PRO A 37 -7.09 -18.80 -2.40
CA PRO A 37 -5.97 -18.36 -3.24
C PRO A 37 -6.28 -18.31 -4.74
N GLU A 38 -7.04 -19.29 -5.25
CA GLU A 38 -7.46 -19.37 -6.65
C GLU A 38 -8.35 -18.19 -7.06
N GLU A 39 -9.23 -17.71 -6.17
CA GLU A 39 -10.12 -16.58 -6.44
C GLU A 39 -9.38 -15.23 -6.46
N LEU A 40 -8.20 -15.19 -5.83
CA LEU A 40 -7.33 -14.03 -5.77
C LEU A 40 -6.34 -13.97 -6.95
N GLU A 41 -6.27 -15.02 -7.77
CA GLU A 41 -5.39 -15.04 -8.93
C GLU A 41 -5.73 -13.90 -9.91
N GLY A 42 -4.71 -13.13 -10.31
CA GLY A 42 -4.88 -11.95 -11.18
C GLY A 42 -5.59 -10.76 -10.53
N LYS A 43 -5.90 -10.81 -9.23
CA LYS A 43 -6.42 -9.68 -8.45
C LYS A 43 -5.31 -8.94 -7.73
N PHE A 44 -5.55 -7.67 -7.42
CA PHE A 44 -4.68 -6.89 -6.56
C PHE A 44 -5.43 -6.48 -5.29
N ILE A 45 -4.88 -6.88 -4.16
CA ILE A 45 -5.44 -6.56 -2.85
C ILE A 45 -5.16 -5.08 -2.56
N ILE A 46 -6.14 -4.38 -2.02
CA ILE A 46 -6.04 -2.95 -1.67
C ILE A 46 -6.51 -2.69 -0.24
N GLY A 47 -5.96 -1.69 0.42
CA GLY A 47 -6.32 -1.27 1.77
C GLY A 47 -5.13 -1.26 2.73
N GLU A 48 -5.43 -1.24 4.03
CA GLU A 48 -4.41 -1.30 5.09
C GLU A 48 -3.99 -2.75 5.33
N PHE A 49 -2.76 -3.10 4.94
CA PHE A 49 -2.23 -4.46 5.10
C PHE A 49 -1.69 -4.70 6.51
N ILE A 50 -0.98 -3.70 7.05
CA ILE A 50 -0.31 -3.77 8.35
C ILE A 50 -0.40 -2.38 8.97
N LYS A 51 -0.83 -2.33 10.23
CA LYS A 51 -0.73 -1.16 11.11
C LYS A 51 0.10 -1.55 12.33
N ARG A 52 1.20 -0.84 12.56
CA ARG A 52 2.09 -1.05 13.71
C ARG A 52 2.48 0.30 14.28
N GLU A 53 2.29 0.45 15.57
CA GLU A 53 2.80 1.60 16.31
C GLU A 53 4.24 1.31 16.71
N ARG A 54 5.13 2.25 16.37
CA ARG A 54 6.55 2.24 16.69
C ARG A 54 6.97 3.68 16.91
N ALA A 55 8.00 3.85 17.71
CA ALA A 55 8.53 5.18 17.94
C ALA A 55 8.98 5.82 16.62
N GLU A 56 8.66 7.09 16.47
CA GLU A 56 9.12 7.88 15.33
C GLU A 56 10.61 8.16 15.45
N LEU A 57 11.23 8.58 14.33
CA LEU A 57 12.64 8.94 14.33
C LEU A 57 12.98 9.98 15.40
N VAL A 58 12.12 10.99 15.62
CA VAL A 58 12.36 12.04 16.61
C VAL A 58 12.26 11.52 18.03
N GLU A 59 11.32 10.61 18.30
CA GLU A 59 11.19 10.00 19.62
C GLU A 59 12.42 9.15 19.96
N GLU A 60 12.88 8.33 19.02
CA GLU A 60 14.10 7.54 19.20
C GLU A 60 15.36 8.42 19.27
N LEU A 61 15.42 9.49 18.47
CA LEU A 61 16.52 10.44 18.53
C LEU A 61 16.58 11.17 19.87
N ASN A 62 15.44 11.62 20.40
CA ASN A 62 15.39 12.29 21.69
C ASN A 62 15.81 11.35 22.82
N LYS A 63 15.36 10.09 22.80
CA LYS A 63 15.84 9.07 23.75
C LYS A 63 17.36 8.91 23.67
N LEU A 64 17.90 8.78 22.46
CA LEU A 64 19.35 8.66 22.26
C LEU A 64 20.08 9.89 22.80
N ILE A 65 19.57 11.11 22.52
CA ILE A 65 20.15 12.35 23.02
C ILE A 65 20.13 12.36 24.55
N GLU A 66 19.01 12.05 25.19
CA GLU A 66 18.92 11.96 26.65
C GLU A 66 19.91 10.95 27.23
N GLU A 67 20.05 9.78 26.60
CA GLU A 67 21.00 8.73 27.02
C GLU A 67 22.46 9.17 26.91
N VAL A 68 22.84 9.80 25.80
CA VAL A 68 24.25 10.19 25.55
C VAL A 68 24.62 11.53 26.15
N SER A 69 23.64 12.40 26.42
CA SER A 69 23.87 13.73 27.02
C SER A 69 23.99 13.68 28.54
N GLY A 70 23.94 12.48 29.14
CA GLY A 70 24.24 12.16 30.54
C GLY A 70 24.47 13.35 31.48
N GLY A 71 23.40 13.82 32.14
CA GLY A 71 23.43 14.47 33.45
C GLY A 71 24.34 15.70 33.62
N GLU A 72 23.85 16.88 33.21
CA GLU A 72 24.17 18.14 33.88
C GLU A 72 22.97 18.60 34.73
N THR A 73 22.67 17.85 35.80
CA THR A 73 22.08 18.35 37.06
C THR A 73 22.37 17.37 38.18
#